data_AF-A0A920U9F4-F1
#
_entry.id   AF-A0A920U9F4-F1
#
_cell.length_a   1.000
_cell.length_b   1.000
_cell.length_c   1.000
_cell.angle_alpha   90.00
_cell.angle_beta   90.00
_cell.angle_gamma   90.00
#
_symmetry.space_group_name_H-M   'P 1'
#
loop_
_entity.id
_entity.type
_entity.pdbx_description
1 polymer ?
#
loop_
_entity_poly.entity_id
_entity_poly.type
_entity_poly.pdbx_seq_one_letter_code
_entity_poly.pdbx_strand_id
1 'polypeptide(L)'
;MDWGAHFLIGPPFADFALPILQTTGGQVPLFVAASTEPTLADASINSYLVTFDDYGMSEAAARWALDEGITRAIVFTEGEGIPYTGVNPDAFIAEFEANGGEVVSTQTYVWAADTDFSAQVNEIAGISENNEVVFSAALGFQLTALRGQLEGQGLDGLTYAGTDALDATGIQFEANNEGIVHTPHVSITAGDRVDTLLADYEAAKGEALESRGFMPLYVDSMFLGIQGILDCGCADPAGIGDAVKQISGFEGLSGEITYAGTNGIPPKAVPINRIVDGEDVLVATIGD
;
A
#
# COMPACT_ATOMS: atom_id res chain seq x y z
N MET A 1 7.65 23.48 13.87
CA MET A 1 6.68 24.34 14.59
C MET A 1 7.17 25.78 14.69
N ASP A 2 8.36 26.02 15.24
CA ASP A 2 8.91 27.38 15.44
C ASP A 2 9.04 28.23 14.17
N TRP A 3 8.98 27.62 12.98
CA TRP A 3 9.06 28.29 11.68
C TRP A 3 7.69 28.57 11.05
N GLY A 4 6.58 28.34 11.77
CA GLY A 4 5.22 28.66 11.31
C GLY A 4 4.67 27.68 10.27
N ALA A 5 4.89 26.37 10.46
CA ALA A 5 4.31 25.36 9.58
C ALA A 5 2.77 25.38 9.67
N HIS A 6 2.10 25.43 8.51
CA HIS A 6 0.64 25.44 8.38
C HIS A 6 0.03 24.04 8.47
N PHE A 7 0.70 23.08 7.85
CA PHE A 7 0.44 21.64 7.88
C PHE A 7 1.78 20.92 7.66
N LEU A 8 1.78 19.61 7.86
CA LEU A 8 2.94 18.74 7.71
C LEU A 8 2.63 17.59 6.75
N ILE A 9 3.61 17.24 5.94
CA ILE A 9 3.59 16.01 5.14
C ILE A 9 4.62 15.08 5.80
N GLY A 10 4.11 14.02 6.40
CA GLY A 10 4.84 13.10 7.25
C GLY A 10 5.45 11.92 6.47
N PRO A 11 6.52 11.32 7.02
CA PRO A 11 7.06 10.06 6.52
C PRO A 11 6.09 8.88 6.76
N PRO A 12 6.25 7.75 6.04
CA PRO A 12 5.29 6.66 6.05
C PRO A 12 5.36 5.73 7.28
N PHE A 13 6.38 5.85 8.13
CA PHE A 13 6.58 4.91 9.24
C PHE A 13 6.21 5.52 10.60
N ALA A 14 5.56 4.72 11.45
CA ALA A 14 5.11 5.11 12.77
C ALA A 14 6.23 5.68 13.66
N ASP A 15 7.42 5.09 13.61
CA ASP A 15 8.58 5.55 14.40
C ASP A 15 8.98 7.01 14.11
N PHE A 16 8.60 7.55 12.95
CA PHE A 16 8.80 8.95 12.62
C PHE A 16 7.51 9.78 12.72
N ALA A 17 6.36 9.23 12.34
CA ALA A 17 5.08 9.93 12.38
C ALA A 17 4.59 10.20 13.81
N LEU A 18 4.70 9.22 14.72
CA LEU A 18 4.23 9.34 16.11
C LEU A 18 4.96 10.45 16.88
N PRO A 19 6.30 10.58 16.82
CA PRO A 19 6.99 11.73 17.43
C PRO A 19 6.55 13.08 16.87
N ILE A 20 6.19 13.16 15.59
CA ILE A 20 5.66 14.39 14.97
C ILE A 20 4.28 14.71 15.55
N LEU A 21 3.38 13.73 15.63
CA LEU A 21 2.06 13.89 16.24
C LEU A 21 2.15 14.30 17.71
N GLN A 22 3.06 13.68 18.46
CA GLN A 22 3.31 14.04 19.85
C GLN A 22 3.80 15.49 19.97
N THR A 23 4.70 15.92 19.08
CA THR A 23 5.28 17.27 19.08
C THR A 23 4.23 18.33 18.71
N THR A 24 3.34 18.03 17.78
CA THR A 24 2.26 18.95 17.37
C THR A 24 1.12 19.00 18.38
N GLY A 25 0.93 17.93 19.18
CA GLY A 25 -0.18 17.81 20.12
C GLY A 25 -1.55 17.89 19.44
N GLY A 26 -1.62 17.47 18.17
CA GLY A 26 -2.81 17.54 17.33
C GLY A 26 -3.22 18.94 16.88
N GLN A 27 -2.35 19.94 17.02
CA GLN A 27 -2.65 21.33 16.62
C GLN A 27 -2.32 21.62 15.15
N VAL A 28 -1.63 20.71 14.46
CA VAL A 28 -1.21 20.89 13.06
C VAL A 28 -1.59 19.66 12.26
N PRO A 29 -2.30 19.81 11.12
CA PRO A 29 -2.59 18.72 10.20
C PRO A 29 -1.32 18.00 9.77
N LEU A 30 -1.30 16.69 9.95
CA LEU A 30 -0.28 15.79 9.47
C LEU A 30 -0.89 14.83 8.45
N PHE A 31 -0.41 14.90 7.22
CA PHE A 31 -0.69 13.91 6.18
C PHE A 31 0.42 12.86 6.20
N VAL A 32 0.13 11.67 6.72
CA VAL A 32 1.06 10.53 6.73
C VAL A 32 1.03 9.88 5.34
N ALA A 33 1.67 10.56 4.39
CA ALA A 33 1.32 10.48 2.97
C ALA A 33 1.31 9.07 2.36
N ALA A 34 2.27 8.23 2.76
CA ALA A 34 2.50 6.91 2.17
C ALA A 34 2.40 5.77 3.21
N SER A 35 1.78 6.03 4.36
CA SER A 35 1.54 4.96 5.34
C SER A 35 0.16 4.36 5.16
N THR A 36 0.08 3.05 5.13
CA THR A 36 -1.17 2.28 5.23
C THR A 36 -1.49 1.88 6.66
N GLU A 37 -0.65 2.23 7.65
CA GLU A 37 -0.86 1.78 9.03
C GLU A 37 -2.08 2.49 9.64
N PRO A 38 -3.16 1.76 9.96
CA PRO A 38 -4.44 2.36 10.37
C PRO A 38 -4.33 3.11 11.70
N THR A 39 -3.36 2.76 12.55
CA THR A 39 -3.13 3.40 13.86
C THR A 39 -2.62 4.83 13.74
N LEU A 40 -2.11 5.22 12.57
CA LEU A 40 -1.62 6.57 12.32
C LEU A 40 -2.73 7.53 11.86
N ALA A 41 -3.95 7.05 11.66
CA ALA A 41 -5.10 7.89 11.39
C ALA A 41 -5.87 8.24 12.65
N ASP A 42 -6.02 9.53 12.93
CA ASP A 42 -6.90 10.04 13.97
C ASP A 42 -7.24 11.51 13.68
N ALA A 43 -8.38 11.71 13.04
CA ALA A 43 -8.91 13.03 12.70
C ALA A 43 -9.29 13.87 13.95
N SER A 44 -9.27 13.32 15.17
CA SER A 44 -9.42 14.12 16.40
C SER A 44 -8.13 14.82 16.81
N ILE A 45 -6.98 14.30 16.37
CA ILE A 45 -5.64 14.88 16.59
C ILE A 45 -4.98 15.28 15.27
N ASN A 46 -5.77 15.58 14.24
CA ASN A 46 -5.28 16.10 12.96
C ASN A 46 -4.28 15.17 12.24
N SER A 47 -4.43 13.85 12.38
CA SER A 47 -3.63 12.86 11.67
C SER A 47 -4.45 12.16 10.58
N TYR A 48 -3.95 12.16 9.35
CA TYR A 48 -4.66 11.69 8.18
C TYR A 48 -3.76 10.79 7.33
N LEU A 49 -4.27 9.65 6.89
CA LEU A 49 -3.67 8.92 5.77
C LEU A 49 -4.11 9.56 4.46
N VAL A 50 -3.29 9.44 3.43
CA VAL A 50 -3.65 9.81 2.04
C VAL A 50 -3.90 8.57 1.19
N THR A 51 -3.47 7.42 1.70
CA THR A 51 -3.70 6.07 1.18
C THR A 51 -5.00 5.49 1.73
N PHE A 52 -5.41 4.33 1.21
CA PHE A 52 -6.18 3.34 1.99
C PHE A 52 -5.32 2.77 3.15
N ASP A 53 -5.88 1.91 3.99
CA ASP A 53 -5.14 1.24 5.07
C ASP A 53 -4.73 -0.20 4.73
N ASP A 54 -3.97 -0.82 5.62
CA ASP A 54 -3.49 -2.22 5.52
C ASP A 54 -4.67 -3.20 5.31
N TYR A 55 -5.77 -2.98 6.04
CA TYR A 55 -6.97 -3.81 5.89
C TYR A 55 -7.53 -3.70 4.48
N GLY A 56 -7.78 -2.48 3.99
CA GLY A 56 -8.35 -2.24 2.67
C GLY A 56 -7.54 -2.91 1.56
N MET A 57 -6.21 -2.81 1.59
CA MET A 57 -5.38 -3.41 0.53
C MET A 57 -5.31 -4.93 0.59
N SER A 58 -5.14 -5.51 1.78
CA SER A 58 -5.08 -6.97 1.92
C SER A 58 -6.42 -7.64 1.67
N GLU A 59 -7.53 -7.03 2.10
CA GLU A 59 -8.86 -7.51 1.80
C GLU A 59 -9.12 -7.48 0.29
N ALA A 60 -8.68 -6.41 -0.39
CA ALA A 60 -8.79 -6.32 -1.84
C ALA A 60 -8.02 -7.44 -2.56
N ALA A 61 -6.79 -7.74 -2.12
CA ALA A 61 -6.01 -8.86 -2.67
C ALA A 61 -6.69 -10.22 -2.45
N ALA A 62 -7.27 -10.46 -1.27
CA ALA A 62 -8.00 -11.68 -0.95
C ALA A 62 -9.25 -11.85 -1.83
N ARG A 63 -10.07 -10.79 -1.96
CA ARG A 63 -11.25 -10.79 -2.83
C ARG A 63 -10.87 -11.03 -4.29
N TRP A 64 -9.82 -10.36 -4.78
CA TRP A 64 -9.32 -10.56 -6.14
C TRP A 64 -8.91 -12.01 -6.40
N ALA A 65 -8.17 -12.64 -5.47
CA ALA A 65 -7.76 -14.04 -5.63
C ALA A 65 -8.98 -14.98 -5.75
N LEU A 66 -10.01 -14.77 -4.93
CA LEU A 66 -11.26 -15.53 -4.99
C LEU A 66 -12.04 -15.28 -6.28
N ASP A 67 -12.07 -14.05 -6.77
CA ASP A 67 -12.71 -13.68 -8.04
C ASP A 67 -12.03 -14.35 -9.25
N GLU A 68 -10.71 -14.55 -9.18
CA GLU A 68 -9.94 -15.34 -10.16
C GLU A 68 -10.14 -16.86 -9.98
N GLY A 69 -10.92 -17.29 -8.99
CA GLY A 69 -11.23 -18.70 -8.70
C GLY A 69 -10.14 -19.42 -7.89
N ILE A 70 -9.19 -18.70 -7.31
CA ILE A 70 -8.14 -19.25 -6.45
C ILE A 70 -8.68 -19.34 -5.02
N THR A 71 -8.96 -20.57 -4.56
CA THR A 71 -9.62 -20.80 -3.25
C THR A 71 -8.68 -21.35 -2.19
N ARG A 72 -7.39 -21.46 -2.47
CA ARG A 72 -6.37 -21.96 -1.54
C ARG A 72 -5.21 -20.97 -1.46
N ALA A 73 -4.70 -20.72 -0.25
CA ALA A 73 -3.66 -19.73 -0.03
C ALA A 73 -2.50 -20.25 0.84
N ILE A 74 -1.30 -19.79 0.52
CA ILE A 74 -0.09 -19.91 1.33
C ILE A 74 0.31 -18.49 1.72
N VAL A 75 0.47 -18.23 3.02
CA VAL A 75 0.72 -16.87 3.52
C VAL A 75 2.08 -16.79 4.21
N PHE A 76 2.86 -15.75 3.92
CA PHE A 76 4.12 -15.44 4.61
C PHE A 76 3.97 -14.14 5.42
N THR A 77 4.31 -14.21 6.71
CA THR A 77 4.13 -13.11 7.69
C THR A 77 5.36 -12.96 8.60
N GLU A 78 5.62 -11.78 9.17
CA GLU A 78 6.57 -11.66 10.29
C GLU A 78 5.99 -12.12 11.63
N GLY A 79 4.67 -12.32 11.69
CA GLY A 79 3.92 -12.74 12.88
C GLY A 79 2.69 -11.87 13.13
N GLU A 80 1.70 -12.44 13.82
CA GLU A 80 0.42 -11.80 14.10
C GLU A 80 0.59 -10.42 14.73
N GLY A 81 -0.07 -9.41 14.14
CA GLY A 81 -0.12 -8.05 14.65
C GLY A 81 1.18 -7.24 14.53
N ILE A 82 2.24 -7.76 13.91
CA ILE A 82 3.42 -6.94 13.58
C ILE A 82 2.99 -5.86 12.58
N PRO A 83 3.23 -4.55 12.86
CA PRO A 83 2.81 -3.47 11.97
C PRO A 83 3.26 -3.71 10.53
N TYR A 84 2.35 -3.48 9.59
CA TYR A 84 2.53 -3.73 8.15
C TYR A 84 2.74 -5.21 7.78
N THR A 85 3.85 -5.84 8.18
CA THR A 85 4.26 -7.18 7.72
C THR A 85 3.55 -8.35 8.41
N GLY A 86 2.85 -8.09 9.51
CA GLY A 86 1.94 -9.01 10.18
C GLY A 86 0.48 -8.67 9.90
N VAL A 87 0.12 -7.39 10.08
CA VAL A 87 -1.25 -6.88 9.91
C VAL A 87 -1.81 -7.15 8.51
N ASN A 88 -1.02 -6.95 7.45
CA ASN A 88 -1.47 -7.23 6.10
C ASN A 88 -1.76 -8.72 5.86
N PRO A 89 -0.84 -9.66 6.19
CA PRO A 89 -1.16 -11.09 6.18
C PRO A 89 -2.37 -11.49 7.02
N ASP A 90 -2.53 -10.94 8.22
CA ASP A 90 -3.66 -11.24 9.10
C ASP A 90 -4.99 -10.81 8.45
N ALA A 91 -5.03 -9.62 7.84
CA ALA A 91 -6.20 -9.11 7.13
C ALA A 91 -6.54 -9.95 5.89
N PHE A 92 -5.53 -10.35 5.11
CA PHE A 92 -5.71 -11.23 3.96
C PHE A 92 -6.31 -12.58 4.38
N ILE A 93 -5.74 -13.23 5.41
CA ILE A 93 -6.24 -14.51 5.94
C ILE A 93 -7.70 -14.37 6.35
N ALA A 94 -8.02 -13.35 7.15
CA ALA A 94 -9.37 -13.13 7.66
C ALA A 94 -10.40 -12.96 6.53
N GLU A 95 -10.11 -12.14 5.53
CA GLU A 95 -11.02 -11.91 4.40
C GLU A 95 -11.12 -13.14 3.50
N PHE A 96 -10.00 -13.80 3.19
CA PHE A 96 -9.97 -14.96 2.32
C PHE A 96 -10.80 -16.11 2.90
N GLU A 97 -10.61 -16.44 4.19
CA GLU A 97 -11.36 -17.49 4.88
C GLU A 97 -12.83 -17.12 5.07
N ALA A 98 -13.14 -15.86 5.40
CA ALA A 98 -14.51 -15.39 5.55
C ALA A 98 -15.34 -15.53 4.26
N ASN A 99 -14.68 -15.49 3.11
CA ASN A 99 -15.30 -15.61 1.79
C ASN A 99 -15.10 -17.00 1.14
N GLY A 100 -14.74 -18.01 1.95
CA GLY A 100 -14.76 -19.42 1.54
C GLY A 100 -13.45 -19.95 0.96
N GLY A 101 -12.37 -19.18 1.02
CA GLY A 101 -11.01 -19.66 0.79
C GLY A 101 -10.47 -20.49 1.95
N GLU A 102 -9.39 -21.23 1.70
CA GLU A 102 -8.66 -22.04 2.68
C GLU A 102 -7.19 -21.60 2.73
N VAL A 103 -6.69 -21.19 3.90
CA VAL A 103 -5.25 -20.97 4.10
C VAL A 103 -4.60 -22.29 4.49
N VAL A 104 -3.84 -22.87 3.58
CA VAL A 104 -3.29 -24.23 3.72
C VAL A 104 -1.94 -24.22 4.42
N SER A 105 -1.29 -23.05 4.48
CA SER A 105 -0.02 -22.85 5.16
C SER A 105 0.18 -21.39 5.53
N THR A 106 0.65 -21.15 6.75
CA THR A 106 1.15 -19.85 7.20
C THR A 106 2.59 -20.01 7.65
N GLN A 107 3.48 -19.28 7.00
CA GLN A 107 4.93 -19.35 7.19
C GLN A 107 5.47 -18.04 7.72
N THR A 108 6.58 -18.10 8.45
CA THR A 108 7.24 -16.90 8.98
C THR A 108 8.51 -16.54 8.22
N TYR A 109 8.81 -15.25 8.15
CA TYR A 109 10.07 -14.70 7.64
C TYR A 109 10.50 -13.48 8.47
N VAL A 110 11.72 -12.99 8.24
CA VAL A 110 12.22 -11.71 8.74
C VAL A 110 12.29 -10.70 7.59
N TRP A 111 11.60 -9.58 7.74
CA TRP A 111 11.50 -8.54 6.72
C TRP A 111 12.84 -7.87 6.45
N ALA A 112 13.10 -7.61 5.18
CA ALA A 112 14.35 -7.05 4.66
C ALA A 112 15.63 -7.88 4.95
N ALA A 113 15.52 -9.07 5.54
CA ALA A 113 16.66 -9.92 5.90
C ALA A 113 16.64 -11.28 5.21
N ASP A 114 15.52 -12.00 5.29
CA ASP A 114 15.46 -13.38 4.81
C ASP A 114 15.40 -13.44 3.27
N THR A 115 16.25 -14.29 2.70
CA THR A 115 16.26 -14.68 1.29
C THR A 115 16.41 -16.20 1.10
N ASP A 116 16.64 -16.94 2.18
CA ASP A 116 16.64 -18.40 2.22
C ASP A 116 15.31 -18.86 2.83
N PHE A 117 14.46 -19.45 2.00
CA PHE A 117 13.16 -19.98 2.38
C PHE A 117 13.14 -21.51 2.30
N SER A 118 14.31 -22.16 2.26
CA SER A 118 14.42 -23.59 1.97
C SER A 118 13.63 -24.47 2.94
N ALA A 119 13.53 -24.09 4.22
CA ALA A 119 12.74 -24.82 5.20
C ALA A 119 11.23 -24.72 4.90
N GLN A 120 10.73 -23.51 4.69
CA GLN A 120 9.33 -23.21 4.36
C GLN A 120 8.93 -23.87 3.04
N VAL A 121 9.80 -23.77 2.03
CA VAL A 121 9.62 -24.35 0.69
C VAL A 121 9.51 -25.87 0.75
N ASN A 122 10.35 -26.54 1.55
CA ASN A 122 10.26 -28.00 1.73
C ASN A 122 8.94 -28.43 2.37
N GLU A 123 8.41 -27.64 3.30
CA GLU A 123 7.10 -27.90 3.92
C GLU A 123 5.97 -27.69 2.92
N ILE A 124 5.98 -26.56 2.22
CA ILE A 124 4.98 -26.20 1.20
C ILE A 124 4.93 -27.25 0.08
N ALA A 125 6.06 -27.75 -0.38
CA ALA A 125 6.12 -28.80 -1.41
C ALA A 125 5.40 -30.11 -1.00
N GLY A 126 5.22 -30.35 0.30
CA GLY A 126 4.49 -31.51 0.82
C GLY A 126 2.97 -31.34 0.88
N ILE A 127 2.45 -30.11 0.74
CA ILE A 127 1.03 -29.78 0.97
C ILE A 127 0.37 -29.01 -0.18
N SER A 128 1.17 -28.37 -1.04
CA SER A 128 0.68 -27.57 -2.16
C SER A 128 0.07 -28.45 -3.25
N GLU A 129 -1.04 -27.98 -3.82
CA GLU A 129 -1.69 -28.51 -5.01
C GLU A 129 -1.25 -27.78 -6.28
N ASN A 130 -0.26 -26.88 -6.16
CA ASN A 130 0.31 -26.07 -7.23
C ASN A 130 -0.72 -25.19 -7.94
N ASN A 131 -1.70 -24.68 -7.18
CA ASN A 131 -2.76 -23.79 -7.65
C ASN A 131 -3.13 -22.72 -6.60
N GLU A 132 -2.31 -22.59 -5.55
CA GLU A 132 -2.53 -21.63 -4.48
C GLU A 132 -2.13 -20.20 -4.88
N VAL A 133 -2.72 -19.22 -4.20
CA VAL A 133 -2.15 -17.88 -4.10
C VAL A 133 -1.12 -17.84 -2.97
N VAL A 134 0.08 -17.35 -3.25
CA VAL A 134 1.10 -17.01 -2.26
C VAL A 134 0.95 -15.52 -1.94
N PHE A 135 0.60 -15.18 -0.71
CA PHE A 135 0.44 -13.79 -0.27
C PHE A 135 1.48 -13.39 0.79
N SER A 136 2.06 -12.19 0.65
CA SER A 136 2.94 -11.60 1.65
C SER A 136 3.08 -10.08 1.52
N ALA A 137 3.33 -9.39 2.62
CA ALA A 137 3.79 -8.00 2.66
C ALA A 137 5.33 -7.89 2.63
N ALA A 138 5.98 -8.82 1.92
CA ALA A 138 7.43 -8.85 1.76
C ALA A 138 7.92 -7.83 0.72
N LEU A 139 9.23 -7.54 0.74
CA LEU A 139 9.86 -6.73 -0.31
C LEU A 139 10.03 -7.54 -1.60
N GLY A 140 10.15 -6.84 -2.74
CA GLY A 140 10.28 -7.44 -4.06
C GLY A 140 11.31 -8.56 -4.11
N PHE A 141 12.54 -8.28 -3.67
CA PHE A 141 13.61 -9.27 -3.71
C PHE A 141 13.36 -10.50 -2.83
N GLN A 142 12.60 -10.37 -1.74
CA GLN A 142 12.23 -11.50 -0.89
C GLN A 142 11.20 -12.37 -1.61
N LEU A 143 10.20 -11.74 -2.24
CA LEU A 143 9.19 -12.47 -3.02
C LEU A 143 9.81 -13.16 -4.25
N THR A 144 10.72 -12.49 -4.96
CA THR A 144 11.47 -13.06 -6.08
C THR A 144 12.30 -14.28 -5.64
N ALA A 145 13.01 -14.17 -4.51
CA ALA A 145 13.79 -15.27 -3.96
C ALA A 145 12.90 -16.45 -3.52
N LEU A 146 11.75 -16.18 -2.90
CA LEU A 146 10.77 -17.19 -2.51
C LEU A 146 10.21 -17.90 -3.75
N ARG A 147 9.78 -17.14 -4.77
CA ARG A 147 9.27 -17.67 -6.03
C ARG A 147 10.26 -18.62 -6.68
N GLY A 148 11.51 -18.18 -6.87
CA GLY A 148 12.54 -19.03 -7.48
C GLY A 148 12.81 -20.33 -6.71
N GLN A 149 12.67 -20.33 -5.39
CA GLN A 149 12.83 -21.54 -4.57
C GLN A 149 11.63 -22.48 -4.66
N LEU A 150 10.39 -21.96 -4.69
CA LEU A 150 9.17 -22.75 -4.90
C LEU A 150 9.14 -23.38 -6.29
N GLU A 151 9.44 -22.61 -7.35
CA GLU A 151 9.58 -23.11 -8.72
C GLU A 151 10.71 -24.15 -8.82
N GLY A 152 11.80 -23.99 -8.06
CA GLY A 152 12.85 -25.01 -7.93
C GLY A 152 12.37 -26.36 -7.37
N GLN A 153 11.23 -26.41 -6.67
CA GLN A 153 10.55 -27.63 -6.24
C GLN A 153 9.46 -28.10 -7.22
N GLY A 154 9.32 -27.45 -8.38
CA GLY A 154 8.30 -27.75 -9.39
C GLY A 154 6.93 -27.11 -9.11
N LEU A 155 6.87 -26.08 -8.26
CA LEU A 155 5.64 -25.35 -7.94
C LEU A 155 5.44 -24.12 -8.86
N ASP A 156 5.46 -24.36 -10.17
CA ASP A 156 5.36 -23.30 -11.19
C ASP A 156 3.93 -22.78 -11.46
N GLY A 157 2.92 -23.36 -10.80
CA GLY A 157 1.49 -23.05 -10.98
C GLY A 157 0.93 -22.09 -9.92
N LEU A 158 1.76 -21.65 -8.98
CA LEU A 158 1.37 -20.71 -7.92
C LEU A 158 1.14 -19.31 -8.49
N THR A 159 0.13 -18.63 -7.95
CA THR A 159 -0.09 -17.20 -8.19
C THR A 159 0.55 -16.41 -7.05
N TYR A 160 1.30 -15.36 -7.35
CA TYR A 160 1.95 -14.54 -6.32
C TYR A 160 1.24 -13.20 -6.20
N ALA A 161 0.86 -12.84 -4.98
CA ALA A 161 0.23 -11.57 -4.64
C ALA A 161 0.99 -10.89 -3.49
N GLY A 162 1.08 -9.56 -3.52
CA GLY A 162 1.68 -8.79 -2.43
C GLY A 162 1.09 -7.40 -2.28
N THR A 163 1.67 -6.63 -1.37
CA THR A 163 1.23 -5.28 -1.02
C THR A 163 1.93 -4.21 -1.87
N ASP A 164 1.67 -2.95 -1.56
CA ASP A 164 2.35 -1.76 -2.09
C ASP A 164 3.90 -1.76 -1.90
N ALA A 165 4.44 -2.59 -1.00
CA ALA A 165 5.89 -2.79 -0.85
C ALA A 165 6.55 -3.29 -2.14
N LEU A 166 5.81 -4.00 -2.99
CA LEU A 166 6.32 -4.49 -4.27
C LEU A 166 6.57 -3.33 -5.25
N ASP A 167 5.67 -2.34 -5.30
CA ASP A 167 5.89 -1.08 -6.04
C ASP A 167 7.06 -0.29 -5.43
N ALA A 168 7.12 -0.19 -4.10
CA ALA A 168 8.18 0.54 -3.39
C ALA A 168 9.59 -0.02 -3.64
N THR A 169 9.70 -1.30 -4.02
CA THR A 169 10.98 -1.99 -4.26
C THR A 169 11.21 -2.36 -5.72
N GLY A 170 10.33 -1.95 -6.62
CA GLY A 170 10.51 -2.13 -8.06
C GLY A 170 10.41 -3.59 -8.52
N ILE A 171 9.42 -4.34 -8.01
CA ILE A 171 9.18 -5.76 -8.32
C ILE A 171 9.22 -6.07 -9.82
N GLN A 172 8.74 -5.15 -10.66
CA GLN A 172 8.65 -5.27 -12.11
C GLN A 172 10.01 -5.25 -12.82
N PHE A 173 11.05 -4.73 -12.18
CA PHE A 173 12.41 -4.71 -12.71
C PHE A 173 13.23 -5.95 -12.31
N GLU A 174 12.71 -6.76 -11.39
CA GLU A 174 13.36 -8.01 -11.01
C GLU A 174 13.06 -9.13 -12.01
N ALA A 175 14.03 -10.02 -12.20
CA ALA A 175 13.87 -11.15 -13.12
C ALA A 175 12.86 -12.16 -12.57
N ASN A 176 12.16 -12.86 -13.47
CA ASN A 176 11.23 -13.93 -13.13
C ASN A 176 9.97 -13.49 -12.36
N ASN A 177 9.52 -12.25 -12.56
CA ASN A 177 8.35 -11.70 -11.87
C ASN A 177 7.12 -11.48 -12.74
N GLU A 178 7.13 -11.97 -13.99
CA GLU A 178 5.95 -11.96 -14.86
C GLU A 178 4.75 -12.61 -14.16
N GLY A 179 3.60 -11.94 -14.20
CA GLY A 179 2.34 -12.41 -13.63
C GLY A 179 2.16 -12.17 -12.13
N ILE A 180 3.17 -11.67 -11.39
CA ILE A 180 2.98 -11.27 -9.98
C ILE A 180 1.95 -10.14 -9.92
N VAL A 181 1.11 -10.18 -8.90
CA VAL A 181 0.05 -9.21 -8.64
C VAL A 181 0.33 -8.43 -7.36
N HIS A 182 -0.03 -7.15 -7.32
CA HIS A 182 0.11 -6.32 -6.11
C HIS A 182 -0.95 -5.21 -6.03
N THR A 183 -1.03 -4.59 -4.85
CA THR A 183 -1.99 -3.53 -4.50
C THR A 183 -1.29 -2.16 -4.38
N PRO A 184 -0.96 -1.49 -5.50
CA PRO A 184 -0.34 -0.16 -5.44
C PRO A 184 -1.35 0.91 -5.04
N HIS A 185 -0.88 2.14 -4.81
CA HIS A 185 -1.77 3.27 -4.52
C HIS A 185 -2.38 3.91 -5.77
N VAL A 186 -1.76 3.70 -6.93
CA VAL A 186 -2.24 4.13 -8.24
C VAL A 186 -1.86 3.10 -9.29
N SER A 187 -2.63 3.03 -10.36
CA SER A 187 -2.19 2.36 -11.59
C SER A 187 -1.96 3.41 -12.66
N ILE A 188 -0.73 3.51 -13.14
CA ILE A 188 -0.29 4.57 -14.05
C ILE A 188 -0.60 4.14 -15.47
N THR A 189 -1.46 4.89 -16.15
CA THR A 189 -1.82 4.66 -17.55
C THR A 189 -1.23 5.76 -18.43
N ALA A 190 -0.71 5.37 -19.59
CA ALA A 190 -0.16 6.32 -20.57
C ALA A 190 -1.17 7.45 -20.88
N GLY A 191 -0.73 8.70 -20.70
CA GLY A 191 -1.51 9.90 -20.93
C GLY A 191 -2.44 10.33 -19.80
N ASP A 192 -2.45 9.63 -18.66
CA ASP A 192 -3.19 10.10 -17.48
C ASP A 192 -2.47 11.26 -16.75
N ARG A 193 -3.08 11.76 -15.67
CA ARG A 193 -2.55 12.89 -14.89
C ARG A 193 -1.26 12.53 -14.15
N VAL A 194 -1.09 11.27 -13.75
CA VAL A 194 0.12 10.77 -13.06
C VAL A 194 1.25 10.59 -14.07
N ASP A 195 1.01 9.98 -15.21
CA ASP A 195 1.97 9.85 -16.32
C ASP A 195 2.47 11.23 -16.77
N THR A 196 1.55 12.21 -16.90
CA THR A 196 1.91 13.60 -17.22
C THR A 196 2.81 14.21 -16.15
N LEU A 197 2.49 14.04 -14.86
CA LEU A 197 3.32 14.52 -13.75
C LEU A 197 4.73 13.92 -13.81
N LEU A 198 4.84 12.63 -14.05
CA LEU A 198 6.11 11.91 -14.10
C LEU A 198 6.96 12.35 -15.31
N ALA A 199 6.34 12.52 -16.47
CA ALA A 199 7.00 13.03 -17.67
C ALA A 199 7.50 14.47 -17.50
N ASP A 200 6.68 15.34 -16.90
CA ASP A 200 7.06 16.74 -16.60
C ASP A 200 8.21 16.80 -15.58
N TYR A 201 8.20 15.93 -14.56
CA TYR A 201 9.33 15.82 -13.63
C TYR A 201 10.61 15.42 -14.36
N GLU A 202 10.58 14.37 -15.17
CA GLU A 202 11.74 13.89 -15.91
C GLU A 202 12.29 14.95 -16.86
N ALA A 203 11.40 15.67 -17.58
CA ALA A 203 11.80 16.78 -18.44
C ALA A 203 12.46 17.93 -17.66
N ALA A 204 12.01 18.20 -16.43
CA ALA A 204 12.54 19.28 -15.59
C ALA A 204 13.84 18.90 -14.86
N LYS A 205 14.04 17.63 -14.51
CA LYS A 205 15.16 17.15 -13.70
C LYS A 205 16.23 16.40 -14.48
N GLY A 206 15.89 15.89 -15.65
CA GLY A 206 16.77 15.06 -16.49
C GLY A 206 16.89 13.62 -16.00
N GLU A 207 16.05 13.19 -15.05
CA GLU A 207 16.01 11.84 -14.51
C GLU A 207 14.57 11.48 -14.13
N ALA A 208 14.21 10.21 -14.30
CA ALA A 208 12.92 9.68 -13.88
C ALA A 208 12.83 9.65 -12.34
N LEU A 209 11.62 9.78 -11.80
CA LEU A 209 11.36 9.52 -10.39
C LEU A 209 11.57 8.03 -10.08
N GLU A 210 12.31 7.74 -9.01
CA GLU A 210 12.53 6.37 -8.55
C GLU A 210 11.24 5.74 -8.02
N SER A 211 10.46 6.49 -7.23
CA SER A 211 9.19 6.01 -6.65
C SER A 211 7.99 6.63 -7.37
N ARG A 212 7.63 6.02 -8.51
CA ARG A 212 6.61 6.54 -9.43
C ARG A 212 5.20 6.47 -8.85
N GLY A 213 4.80 5.33 -8.26
CA GLY A 213 3.45 5.11 -7.73
C GLY A 213 3.14 5.86 -6.43
N PHE A 214 4.16 6.25 -5.65
CA PHE A 214 3.96 6.99 -4.40
C PHE A 214 3.91 8.51 -4.57
N MET A 215 4.50 9.06 -5.65
CA MET A 215 4.53 10.51 -5.87
C MET A 215 3.14 11.18 -5.84
N PRO A 216 2.07 10.61 -6.44
CA PRO A 216 0.72 11.15 -6.34
C PRO A 216 0.25 11.45 -4.91
N LEU A 217 0.60 10.61 -3.94
CA LEU A 217 0.20 10.78 -2.53
C LEU A 217 0.81 12.03 -1.90
N TYR A 218 2.07 12.32 -2.20
CA TYR A 218 2.74 13.52 -1.70
C TYR A 218 2.23 14.79 -2.37
N VAL A 219 1.88 14.71 -3.66
CA VAL A 219 1.22 15.82 -4.37
C VAL A 219 -0.16 16.08 -3.78
N ASP A 220 -0.95 15.03 -3.54
CA ASP A 220 -2.26 15.15 -2.93
C ASP A 220 -2.19 15.69 -1.50
N SER A 221 -1.23 15.23 -0.70
CA SER A 221 -0.96 15.77 0.65
C SER A 221 -0.76 17.29 0.64
N MET A 222 0.01 17.80 -0.33
CA MET A 222 0.22 19.23 -0.50
C MET A 222 -1.08 19.96 -0.85
N PHE A 223 -1.84 19.43 -1.81
CA PHE A 223 -3.08 20.07 -2.24
C PHE A 223 -4.22 19.97 -1.22
N LEU A 224 -4.29 18.91 -0.41
CA LEU A 224 -5.22 18.81 0.71
C LEU A 224 -4.94 19.88 1.77
N GLY A 225 -3.67 20.12 2.10
CA GLY A 225 -3.28 21.20 3.00
C GLY A 225 -3.62 22.59 2.46
N ILE A 226 -3.39 22.82 1.15
CA ILE A 226 -3.79 24.06 0.46
C ILE A 226 -5.32 24.21 0.44
N GLN A 227 -6.06 23.13 0.18
CA GLN A 227 -7.51 23.13 0.19
C GLN A 227 -8.04 23.53 1.56
N GLY A 228 -7.48 22.99 2.65
CA GLY A 228 -7.81 23.40 4.01
C GLY A 228 -7.59 24.90 4.28
N ILE A 229 -6.48 25.47 3.77
CA ILE A 229 -6.20 26.92 3.83
C ILE A 229 -7.28 27.72 3.10
N LEU A 230 -7.66 27.29 1.90
CA LEU A 230 -8.68 27.96 1.09
C LEU A 230 -10.06 27.89 1.75
N ASP A 231 -10.42 26.74 2.29
CA ASP A 231 -11.73 26.49 2.92
C ASP A 231 -11.89 27.25 4.24
N CYS A 232 -10.84 27.33 5.07
CA CYS A 232 -10.89 28.14 6.30
C CYS A 232 -10.72 29.65 6.03
N GLY A 233 -10.17 30.03 4.87
CA GLY A 233 -9.80 31.43 4.57
C GLY A 233 -8.75 31.98 5.54
N CYS A 234 -7.91 31.09 6.09
CA CYS A 234 -7.03 31.33 7.22
C CYS A 234 -5.64 30.73 6.99
N ALA A 235 -4.70 31.09 7.86
CA ALA A 235 -3.34 30.53 7.85
C ALA A 235 -2.95 30.00 9.24
N ASP A 236 -3.89 29.89 10.18
CA ASP A 236 -3.61 29.26 11.47
C ASP A 236 -3.82 27.73 11.37
N PRO A 237 -2.88 26.90 11.87
CA PRO A 237 -2.97 25.44 11.73
C PRO A 237 -4.24 24.81 12.29
N ALA A 238 -4.81 25.38 13.35
CA ALA A 238 -6.03 24.88 13.97
C ALA A 238 -7.24 25.01 13.01
N GLY A 239 -7.45 26.20 12.44
CA GLY A 239 -8.49 26.43 11.44
C GLY A 239 -8.29 25.61 10.17
N ILE A 240 -7.05 25.40 9.75
CA ILE A 240 -6.72 24.51 8.62
C ILE A 240 -7.12 23.06 8.95
N GLY A 241 -6.81 22.57 10.15
CA GLY A 241 -7.18 21.21 10.56
C GLY A 241 -8.68 20.97 10.65
N ASP A 242 -9.42 21.94 11.19
CA ASP A 242 -10.88 21.90 11.20
C ASP A 242 -11.45 21.83 9.77
N ALA A 243 -10.86 22.56 8.82
CA ALA A 243 -11.26 22.54 7.42
C ALA A 243 -10.88 21.22 6.72
N VAL A 244 -9.65 20.71 6.92
CA VAL A 244 -9.20 19.42 6.35
C VAL A 244 -10.13 18.29 6.76
N LYS A 245 -10.57 18.27 8.03
CA LYS A 245 -11.51 17.28 8.55
C LYS A 245 -12.85 17.27 7.82
N GLN A 246 -13.24 18.38 7.18
CA GLN A 246 -14.50 18.50 6.44
C GLN A 246 -14.33 18.25 4.93
N ILE A 247 -13.13 17.95 4.44
CA ILE A 247 -12.90 17.66 3.03
C ILE A 247 -13.71 16.43 2.62
N SER A 248 -14.43 16.55 1.50
CA SER A 248 -15.18 15.49 0.86
C SER A 248 -15.14 15.68 -0.66
N GLY A 249 -14.97 14.59 -1.40
CA GLY A 249 -14.93 14.61 -2.87
C GLY A 249 -13.73 15.35 -3.43
N PHE A 250 -12.57 15.31 -2.76
CA PHE A 250 -11.35 15.94 -3.27
C PHE A 250 -10.74 15.08 -4.39
N GLU A 251 -10.68 15.63 -5.62
CA GLU A 251 -10.18 14.95 -6.81
C GLU A 251 -8.64 14.95 -6.89
N GLY A 252 -8.03 14.02 -6.15
CA GLY A 252 -6.58 13.81 -6.12
C GLY A 252 -6.01 13.16 -7.39
N LEU A 253 -4.69 13.05 -7.44
CA LEU A 253 -3.96 12.21 -8.40
C LEU A 253 -4.01 10.73 -8.01
N SER A 254 -4.12 10.45 -6.73
CA SER A 254 -4.22 9.09 -6.16
C SER A 254 -5.65 8.60 -5.99
N GLY A 255 -6.62 9.26 -6.61
CA GLY A 255 -8.06 8.99 -6.48
C GLY A 255 -8.81 10.07 -5.69
N GLU A 256 -10.12 9.87 -5.52
CA GLU A 256 -10.96 10.74 -4.70
C GLU A 256 -10.59 10.59 -3.21
N ILE A 257 -10.57 11.70 -2.46
CA ILE A 257 -10.24 11.73 -1.03
C ILE A 257 -11.37 12.40 -0.26
N THR A 258 -11.91 11.67 0.72
CA THR A 258 -12.92 12.15 1.66
C THR A 258 -12.47 11.88 3.11
N TYR A 259 -12.38 12.93 3.93
CA TYR A 259 -12.13 12.83 5.38
C TYR A 259 -13.38 13.12 6.21
N ALA A 260 -14.35 13.84 5.66
CA ALA A 260 -15.61 14.14 6.33
C ALA A 260 -16.31 12.84 6.76
N GLY A 261 -16.49 12.67 8.08
CA GLY A 261 -17.14 11.50 8.66
C GLY A 261 -16.24 10.27 8.82
N THR A 262 -14.95 10.35 8.47
CA THR A 262 -13.98 9.27 8.70
C THR A 262 -13.12 9.55 9.93
N ASN A 263 -12.29 8.57 10.31
CA ASN A 263 -11.26 8.76 11.35
C ASN A 263 -9.94 9.33 10.78
N GLY A 264 -9.91 9.82 9.55
CA GLY A 264 -8.71 10.26 8.86
C GLY A 264 -8.11 9.24 7.90
N ILE A 265 -8.76 8.08 7.72
CA ILE A 265 -8.52 7.15 6.62
C ILE A 265 -9.56 7.47 5.54
N PRO A 266 -9.15 7.85 4.32
CA PRO A 266 -10.09 8.06 3.23
C PRO A 266 -10.55 6.71 2.66
N PRO A 267 -11.87 6.52 2.38
CA PRO A 267 -12.32 5.36 1.64
C PRO A 267 -11.78 5.48 0.22
N LYS A 268 -10.95 4.52 -0.19
CA LYS A 268 -10.33 4.50 -1.51
C LYS A 268 -10.43 3.10 -2.07
N ALA A 269 -10.88 2.99 -3.32
CA ALA A 269 -10.77 1.75 -4.05
C ALA A 269 -9.29 1.38 -4.27
N VAL A 270 -9.00 0.09 -4.20
CA VAL A 270 -7.65 -0.46 -4.29
C VAL A 270 -7.44 -0.97 -5.71
N PRO A 271 -6.50 -0.41 -6.49
CA PRO A 271 -6.11 -0.99 -7.76
C PRO A 271 -5.33 -2.28 -7.55
N ILE A 272 -5.55 -3.25 -8.42
CA ILE A 272 -4.80 -4.50 -8.49
C ILE A 272 -4.00 -4.49 -9.79
N ASN A 273 -2.67 -4.41 -9.68
CA ASN A 273 -1.78 -4.45 -10.84
C ASN A 273 -1.19 -5.84 -11.00
N ARG A 274 -1.05 -6.29 -12.25
CA ARG A 274 -0.31 -7.48 -12.63
C ARG A 274 0.90 -7.06 -13.46
N ILE A 275 2.05 -7.68 -13.21
CA ILE A 275 3.25 -7.48 -14.02
C ILE A 275 3.05 -8.20 -15.36
N VAL A 276 3.07 -7.43 -16.45
CA VAL A 276 2.95 -7.91 -17.83
C VAL A 276 4.05 -7.28 -18.68
N ASP A 277 4.91 -8.10 -19.28
CA ASP A 277 6.06 -7.66 -20.08
C ASP A 277 6.99 -6.70 -19.31
N GLY A 278 7.10 -6.89 -17.99
CA GLY A 278 7.92 -6.06 -17.09
C GLY A 278 7.29 -4.71 -16.71
N GLU A 279 6.01 -4.51 -17.02
CA GLU A 279 5.25 -3.30 -16.68
C GLU A 279 4.04 -3.62 -15.81
N ASP A 280 3.64 -2.67 -14.98
CA ASP A 280 2.43 -2.78 -14.19
C ASP A 280 1.17 -2.53 -15.04
N VAL A 281 0.25 -3.48 -15.05
CA VAL A 281 -1.02 -3.40 -15.77
C VAL A 281 -2.19 -3.58 -14.82
N LEU A 282 -3.11 -2.61 -14.81
CA LEU A 282 -4.36 -2.70 -14.02
C LEU A 282 -5.19 -3.90 -14.50
N VAL A 283 -5.50 -4.82 -13.58
CA VAL A 283 -6.38 -5.98 -13.84
C VAL A 283 -7.70 -5.92 -13.10
N ALA A 284 -7.75 -5.22 -11.96
CA ALA A 284 -8.98 -5.00 -11.21
C ALA A 284 -8.90 -3.73 -10.36
N THR A 285 -10.05 -3.27 -9.87
CA THR A 285 -10.15 -2.26 -8.83
C THR A 285 -11.20 -2.75 -7.85
N ILE A 286 -10.83 -2.88 -6.58
CA ILE A 286 -11.65 -3.48 -5.53
C ILE A 286 -12.01 -2.43 -4.48
N GLY A 287 -13.28 -2.36 -4.10
CA GLY A 287 -13.81 -1.33 -3.20
C GLY A 287 -14.56 -0.23 -3.96
N ASP A 288 -15.38 0.52 -3.21
CA ASP A 288 -16.15 1.69 -3.66
C ASP A 288 -15.67 2.95 -2.92
#